data_AF-A0A147JAD7-F1
#
_entry.id   AF-A0A147JAD7-F1
#
_cell.length_a   1.000
_cell.length_b   1.000
_cell.length_c   1.000
_cell.angle_alpha   90.00
_cell.angle_beta   90.00
_cell.angle_gamma   90.00
#
_symmetry.space_group_name_H-M   'P 1'
#
loop_
_entity.id
_entity.type
_entity.pdbx_description
1 polymer ?
#
loop_
_entity_poly.entity_id
_entity_poly.type
_entity_poly.pdbx_seq_one_letter_code
_entity_poly.pdbx_strand_id
1 'polypeptide(L)'
;MSGTIARHLEVVRDALRAERERVQTPRIEETAFLPAALEVAERPVSPTLRATAWLLIAGLIATILWLVLGRVDVVATAQGRIIPTGEVKLIQSAGSGIVRAIYVHDGDHVRKGQPLLDLDPTLSGADLAQTQKSLLTAETDVVRNRTIADALAGRPSALSLANDVPSDVQDTQRRLIQAQLSEVDANVASLTAARAAALQDARAARATADRLARTTPILDQEIAAMNALDAKGYAPGLRLMELQRQRDQEVGDRQVALAQQAKSEEDAAKIVKQIADVRETARRGALADLSKAEAEAIVRREDVVKADRRSRLQRLVSPVDGTVQQVAVHTIGGVIEPARTLMVVVPTATELEVEAMVLNRDVGFVREDQPVAVKIDAFPFTRFGTVPGIIRTLSRDAVTDGKVKTTYVVHIALSRSTIDTDSGKVRLAPGLTVAADIRTGRRRIISYLLSPLSSTIQDSARER
;
A
#
# COMPACT_ATOMS: atom_id res chain seq x y z
N MET A 1 -34.91 32.26 -61.19
CA MET A 1 -34.38 31.79 -62.49
C MET A 1 -35.08 30.52 -62.98
N SER A 2 -36.40 30.39 -62.78
CA SER A 2 -37.17 29.15 -63.04
C SER A 2 -37.86 29.12 -64.40
N GLY A 3 -37.82 30.21 -65.18
CA GLY A 3 -38.51 30.33 -66.47
C GLY A 3 -37.72 29.83 -67.69
N THR A 4 -36.39 29.65 -67.55
CA THR A 4 -35.52 29.24 -68.67
C THR A 4 -35.55 27.74 -68.91
N ILE A 5 -35.57 26.92 -67.85
CA ILE A 5 -35.60 25.45 -67.97
C ILE A 5 -36.95 24.96 -68.53
N ALA A 6 -38.07 25.58 -68.12
CA ALA A 6 -39.39 25.26 -68.66
C ALA A 6 -39.50 25.55 -70.15
N ARG A 7 -38.95 26.67 -70.63
CA ARG A 7 -38.86 26.99 -72.07
C ARG A 7 -38.00 25.98 -72.84
N HIS A 8 -36.89 25.51 -72.27
CA HIS A 8 -36.05 24.52 -72.94
C HIS A 8 -36.74 23.16 -73.02
N LEU A 9 -37.52 22.80 -71.99
CA LEU A 9 -38.34 21.58 -72.00
C LEU A 9 -39.50 21.67 -73.00
N GLU A 10 -40.17 22.81 -73.13
CA GLU A 10 -41.20 23.02 -74.17
C GLU A 10 -40.60 22.98 -75.58
N VAL A 11 -39.45 23.62 -75.80
CA VAL A 11 -38.75 23.57 -77.10
C VAL A 11 -38.32 22.15 -77.45
N VAL A 12 -37.85 21.36 -76.49
CA VAL A 12 -37.52 19.93 -76.72
C VAL A 12 -38.78 19.11 -76.99
N ARG A 13 -39.90 19.42 -76.35
CA ARG A 13 -41.18 18.70 -76.54
C ARG A 13 -41.82 19.02 -77.88
N ASP A 14 -41.75 20.28 -78.30
CA ASP A 14 -42.22 20.74 -79.61
C ASP A 14 -41.29 20.27 -80.73
N ALA A 15 -39.98 20.22 -80.50
CA ALA A 15 -39.04 19.59 -81.42
C ALA A 15 -39.33 18.09 -81.58
N LEU A 16 -39.62 17.37 -80.50
CA LEU A 16 -39.98 15.94 -80.55
C LEU A 16 -41.37 15.68 -81.17
N ARG A 17 -42.31 16.64 -81.10
CA ARG A 17 -43.60 16.57 -81.81
C ARG A 17 -43.43 16.88 -83.31
N ALA A 18 -42.65 17.90 -83.66
CA ALA A 18 -42.31 18.23 -85.04
C ALA A 18 -41.51 17.10 -85.72
N GLU A 19 -40.64 16.41 -84.98
CA GLU A 19 -39.93 15.22 -85.47
C GLU A 19 -40.88 14.04 -85.73
N ARG A 20 -41.94 13.89 -84.90
CA ARG A 20 -42.97 12.85 -85.10
C ARG A 20 -43.91 13.14 -86.29
N GLU A 21 -44.19 14.41 -86.58
CA GLU A 21 -45.01 14.82 -87.73
C GLU A 21 -44.23 14.86 -89.05
N ARG A 22 -42.90 15.02 -89.02
CA ARG A 22 -42.01 14.94 -90.20
C ARG A 22 -41.77 13.52 -90.71
N VAL A 23 -42.11 12.49 -89.94
CA VAL A 23 -42.10 11.09 -90.42
C VAL A 23 -43.38 10.83 -91.22
N GLN A 24 -43.53 11.52 -92.35
CA GLN A 24 -44.24 10.93 -93.49
C GLN A 24 -43.35 9.81 -93.98
N THR A 25 -43.73 8.58 -93.67
CA THR A 25 -43.04 7.37 -94.12
C THR A 25 -43.12 7.31 -95.65
N PRO A 26 -41.99 7.39 -96.39
CA PRO A 26 -42.01 6.90 -97.76
C PRO A 26 -42.25 5.40 -97.67
N ARG A 27 -43.23 4.93 -98.44
CA ARG A 27 -43.55 3.51 -98.60
C ARG A 27 -42.27 2.79 -99.04
N ILE A 28 -41.94 1.70 -98.35
CA ILE A 28 -40.69 0.91 -98.45
C ILE A 28 -40.42 0.33 -99.87
N GLU A 29 -41.26 0.61 -100.86
CA GLU A 29 -41.19 -0.01 -102.19
C GLU A 29 -40.53 0.85 -103.29
N GLU A 30 -40.10 2.10 -103.03
CA GLU A 30 -39.51 2.96 -104.08
C GLU A 30 -38.03 3.34 -103.90
N THR A 31 -37.31 2.79 -102.91
CA THR A 31 -35.86 3.01 -102.75
C THR A 31 -34.99 1.87 -103.29
N ALA A 32 -35.60 0.83 -103.87
CA ALA A 32 -34.89 -0.33 -104.41
C ALA A 32 -34.19 -0.09 -105.77
N PHE A 33 -34.29 1.12 -106.36
CA PHE A 33 -33.68 1.44 -107.65
C PHE A 33 -33.00 2.82 -107.69
N LEU A 34 -32.21 3.15 -106.66
CA LEU A 34 -31.27 4.27 -106.66
C LEU A 34 -29.82 3.78 -106.47
N PRO A 35 -28.78 4.46 -107.00
CA PRO A 35 -27.41 3.94 -107.03
C PRO A 35 -26.82 3.73 -105.62
N ALA A 36 -26.01 2.67 -105.45
CA ALA A 36 -25.46 2.17 -104.18
C ALA A 36 -24.74 3.20 -103.27
N ALA A 37 -24.47 4.41 -103.73
CA ALA A 37 -23.86 5.48 -102.94
C ALA A 37 -24.84 6.17 -101.95
N LEU A 38 -26.16 6.07 -102.15
CA LEU A 38 -27.17 6.72 -101.28
C LEU A 38 -27.87 5.77 -100.30
N GLU A 39 -27.74 4.44 -100.46
CA GLU A 39 -28.38 3.44 -99.58
C GLU A 39 -27.75 3.37 -98.17
N VAL A 40 -26.53 3.87 -98.01
CA VAL A 40 -25.79 3.85 -96.74
C VAL A 40 -26.14 5.03 -95.83
N ALA A 41 -26.66 6.14 -96.37
CA ALA A 41 -26.91 7.35 -95.59
C ALA A 41 -28.27 7.39 -94.88
N GLU A 42 -29.29 6.67 -95.40
CA GLU A 42 -30.68 6.84 -94.96
C GLU A 42 -31.33 5.62 -94.27
N ARG A 43 -30.58 4.54 -93.99
CA ARG A 43 -31.13 3.44 -93.17
C ARG A 43 -31.26 3.88 -91.70
N PRO A 44 -32.47 4.00 -91.12
CA PRO A 44 -32.61 4.32 -89.71
C PRO A 44 -32.04 3.18 -88.85
N VAL A 45 -31.20 3.54 -87.86
CA VAL A 45 -30.58 2.59 -86.91
C VAL A 45 -31.62 1.65 -86.30
N SER A 46 -31.35 0.34 -86.37
CA SER A 46 -32.27 -0.70 -85.92
C SER A 46 -32.56 -0.60 -84.40
N PRO A 47 -33.81 -0.83 -83.97
CA PRO A 47 -34.23 -0.66 -82.57
C PRO A 47 -33.54 -1.63 -81.60
N THR A 48 -33.09 -2.80 -82.08
CA THR A 48 -32.37 -3.81 -81.28
C THR A 48 -30.96 -3.34 -80.88
N LEU A 49 -30.27 -2.59 -81.75
CA LEU A 49 -28.95 -2.01 -81.46
C LEU A 49 -29.03 -0.93 -80.36
N ARG A 50 -30.14 -0.19 -80.32
CA ARG A 50 -30.40 0.78 -79.24
C ARG A 50 -30.63 0.07 -77.91
N ALA A 51 -31.38 -1.03 -77.88
CA ALA A 51 -31.66 -1.79 -76.66
C ALA A 51 -30.40 -2.43 -76.05
N THR A 52 -29.53 -3.01 -76.87
CA THR A 52 -28.24 -3.58 -76.41
C THR A 52 -27.29 -2.50 -75.91
N ALA A 53 -27.26 -1.32 -76.56
CA ALA A 53 -26.50 -0.17 -76.08
C ALA A 53 -26.98 0.32 -74.70
N TRP A 54 -28.29 0.44 -74.48
CA TRP A 54 -28.84 0.83 -73.17
C TRP A 54 -28.54 -0.21 -72.07
N LEU A 55 -28.56 -1.51 -72.39
CA LEU A 55 -28.23 -2.58 -71.44
C LEU A 55 -26.74 -2.56 -71.05
N LEU A 56 -25.83 -2.33 -72.01
CA LEU A 56 -24.41 -2.16 -71.74
C LEU A 56 -24.14 -0.91 -70.90
N ILE A 57 -24.80 0.21 -71.21
CA ILE A 57 -24.72 1.44 -70.42
C ILE A 57 -25.23 1.21 -69.00
N ALA A 58 -26.35 0.50 -68.83
CA ALA A 58 -26.89 0.18 -67.52
C ALA A 58 -25.94 -0.73 -66.71
N GLY A 59 -25.34 -1.75 -67.33
CA GLY A 59 -24.35 -2.63 -66.70
C GLY A 59 -23.06 -1.90 -66.31
N LEU A 60 -22.59 -0.97 -67.15
CA LEU A 60 -21.46 -0.10 -66.85
C LEU A 60 -21.77 0.81 -65.67
N ILE A 61 -22.93 1.47 -65.66
CA ILE A 61 -23.38 2.32 -64.55
C ILE A 61 -23.49 1.51 -63.26
N ALA A 62 -24.06 0.30 -63.30
CA ALA A 62 -24.17 -0.58 -62.14
C ALA A 62 -22.79 -0.99 -61.58
N THR A 63 -21.83 -1.28 -62.45
CA THR A 63 -20.46 -1.63 -62.04
C THR A 63 -19.72 -0.43 -61.44
N ILE A 64 -19.85 0.75 -62.05
CA ILE A 64 -19.30 2.00 -61.50
C ILE A 64 -19.94 2.31 -60.15
N LEU A 65 -21.26 2.17 -60.04
CA LEU A 65 -21.99 2.38 -58.79
C LEU A 65 -21.50 1.40 -57.71
N TRP A 66 -21.31 0.13 -58.05
CA TRP A 66 -20.74 -0.86 -57.14
C TRP A 66 -19.31 -0.53 -56.71
N LEU A 67 -18.44 -0.05 -57.62
CA LEU A 67 -17.07 0.36 -57.29
C LEU A 67 -17.03 1.59 -56.37
N VAL A 68 -18.00 2.49 -56.50
CA VAL A 68 -18.14 3.70 -55.68
C VAL A 68 -18.73 3.38 -54.31
N LEU A 69 -19.71 2.48 -54.22
CA LEU A 69 -20.36 2.11 -52.96
C LEU A 69 -19.61 1.00 -52.20
N GLY A 70 -18.95 0.09 -52.92
CA GLY A 70 -18.23 -1.06 -52.39
C GLY A 70 -17.06 -0.63 -51.52
N ARG A 71 -17.05 -1.10 -50.27
CA ARG A 71 -15.97 -0.87 -49.30
C ARG A 71 -15.34 -2.21 -48.95
N VAL A 72 -14.01 -2.23 -48.91
CA VAL A 72 -13.21 -3.38 -48.49
C VAL A 72 -12.40 -2.98 -47.26
N ASP A 73 -12.27 -3.89 -46.30
CA ASP A 73 -11.46 -3.66 -45.10
C ASP A 73 -9.98 -3.69 -45.47
N VAL A 74 -9.23 -2.70 -44.99
CA VAL A 74 -7.77 -2.64 -45.10
C VAL A 74 -7.19 -3.24 -43.82
N VAL A 75 -6.28 -4.20 -43.98
CA VAL A 75 -5.62 -4.87 -42.87
C VAL A 75 -4.12 -4.60 -42.87
N ALA A 76 -3.57 -4.37 -41.69
CA ALA A 76 -2.13 -4.39 -41.45
C ALA A 76 -1.77 -5.72 -40.77
N THR A 77 -0.92 -6.52 -41.41
CA THR A 77 -0.47 -7.79 -40.85
C THR A 77 0.78 -7.54 -39.99
N ALA A 78 0.69 -7.93 -38.73
CA ALA A 78 1.78 -7.88 -37.76
C ALA A 78 2.18 -9.29 -37.37
N GLN A 79 3.49 -9.59 -37.40
CA GLN A 79 4.01 -10.89 -36.95
C GLN A 79 4.30 -10.83 -35.47
N GLY A 80 4.01 -11.91 -34.74
CA GLY A 80 4.15 -11.95 -33.30
C GLY A 80 4.22 -13.35 -32.72
N ARG A 81 4.17 -13.41 -31.39
CA ARG A 81 4.13 -14.66 -30.62
C ARG A 81 3.17 -14.55 -29.44
N ILE A 82 2.65 -15.69 -29.00
CA ILE A 82 1.82 -15.76 -27.79
C ILE A 82 2.72 -15.69 -26.56
N ILE A 83 2.42 -14.76 -25.65
CA ILE A 83 3.06 -14.61 -24.35
C ILE A 83 2.02 -14.83 -23.23
N PRO A 84 2.42 -15.39 -22.07
CA PRO A 84 1.52 -15.51 -20.95
C PRO A 84 1.21 -14.11 -20.38
N THR A 85 -0.04 -13.85 -20.03
CA THR A 85 -0.39 -12.60 -19.33
C THR A 85 0.15 -12.68 -17.90
N GLY A 86 1.19 -11.89 -17.63
CA GLY A 86 1.80 -11.79 -16.31
C GLY A 86 3.31 -11.73 -16.38
N GLU A 87 3.89 -10.81 -15.63
CA GLU A 87 5.33 -10.73 -15.46
C GLU A 87 5.83 -11.93 -14.65
N VAL A 88 6.95 -12.49 -15.10
CA VAL A 88 7.70 -13.53 -14.38
C VAL A 88 8.06 -13.05 -12.98
N LYS A 89 7.87 -13.89 -11.97
CA LYS A 89 8.16 -13.56 -10.58
C LYS A 89 9.54 -14.08 -10.19
N LEU A 90 10.46 -13.16 -9.91
CA LEU A 90 11.80 -13.47 -9.44
C LEU A 90 11.75 -13.82 -7.95
N ILE A 91 12.18 -15.02 -7.61
CA ILE A 91 12.29 -15.47 -6.22
C ILE A 91 13.72 -15.21 -5.76
N GLN A 92 13.87 -14.25 -4.84
CA GLN A 92 15.14 -13.80 -4.30
C GLN A 92 15.23 -14.08 -2.81
N SER A 93 16.45 -14.24 -2.30
CA SER A 93 16.67 -14.34 -0.86
C SER A 93 16.57 -12.98 -0.18
N ALA A 94 15.80 -12.87 0.90
CA ALA A 94 15.73 -11.64 1.70
C ALA A 94 16.98 -11.41 2.58
N GLY A 95 17.78 -12.45 2.82
CA GLY A 95 18.98 -12.38 3.66
C GLY A 95 20.01 -13.44 3.26
N SER A 96 21.13 -13.47 3.97
CA SER A 96 22.10 -14.56 3.83
C SER A 96 21.65 -15.78 4.62
N GLY A 97 21.95 -16.97 4.11
CA GLY A 97 21.58 -18.23 4.77
C GLY A 97 22.20 -19.43 4.09
N ILE A 98 22.15 -20.57 4.77
CA ILE A 98 22.61 -21.86 4.26
C ILE A 98 21.38 -22.64 3.77
N VAL A 99 21.45 -23.22 2.59
CA VAL A 99 20.35 -24.05 2.06
C VAL A 99 20.21 -25.32 2.86
N ARG A 100 19.04 -25.52 3.47
CA ARG A 100 18.70 -26.74 4.21
C ARG A 100 17.98 -27.75 3.34
N ALA A 101 17.03 -27.30 2.52
CA ALA A 101 16.25 -28.16 1.65
C ALA A 101 15.77 -27.40 0.40
N ILE A 102 15.72 -28.11 -0.73
CA ILE A 102 15.19 -27.62 -2.00
C ILE A 102 14.03 -28.55 -2.36
N TYR A 103 12.83 -28.01 -2.56
CA TYR A 103 11.61 -28.80 -2.76
C TYR A 103 11.16 -28.88 -4.22
N VAL A 104 11.79 -28.12 -5.11
CA VAL A 104 11.36 -27.96 -6.51
C VAL A 104 12.55 -28.06 -7.46
N HIS A 105 12.27 -28.51 -8.67
CA HIS A 105 13.21 -28.57 -9.78
C HIS A 105 12.70 -27.73 -10.96
N ASP A 106 13.57 -27.48 -11.93
CA ASP A 106 13.20 -26.80 -13.17
C ASP A 106 12.10 -27.59 -13.91
N GLY A 107 11.00 -26.90 -14.22
CA GLY A 107 9.82 -27.47 -14.87
C GLY A 107 8.69 -27.87 -13.93
N ASP A 108 8.90 -27.85 -12.61
CA ASP A 108 7.86 -28.23 -11.65
C ASP A 108 6.72 -27.21 -11.59
N HIS A 109 5.49 -27.71 -11.52
CA HIS A 109 4.30 -26.88 -11.28
C HIS A 109 4.12 -26.66 -9.78
N VAL A 110 3.99 -25.38 -9.40
CA VAL A 110 3.85 -24.93 -8.01
C VAL A 110 2.59 -24.12 -7.82
N ARG A 111 2.02 -24.22 -6.61
CA ARG A 111 0.89 -23.40 -6.19
C ARG A 111 1.33 -22.20 -5.34
N LYS A 112 0.52 -21.15 -5.30
CA LYS A 112 0.70 -20.02 -4.41
C LYS A 112 0.80 -20.49 -2.95
N GLY A 113 1.86 -20.09 -2.26
CA GLY A 113 2.18 -20.47 -0.89
C GLY A 113 2.93 -21.80 -0.75
N GLN A 114 3.14 -22.55 -1.83
CA GLN A 114 3.92 -23.79 -1.79
C GLN A 114 5.40 -23.47 -1.47
N PRO A 115 6.02 -24.19 -0.53
CA PRO A 115 7.44 -24.03 -0.23
C PRO A 115 8.30 -24.46 -1.41
N LEU A 116 9.28 -23.63 -1.75
CA LEU A 116 10.22 -23.83 -2.84
C LEU A 116 11.60 -24.22 -2.31
N LEU A 117 12.06 -23.49 -1.29
CA LEU A 117 13.38 -23.65 -0.69
C LEU A 117 13.33 -23.23 0.78
N ASP A 118 13.96 -24.02 1.65
CA ASP A 118 14.16 -23.70 3.07
C ASP A 118 15.64 -23.39 3.34
N LEU A 119 15.89 -22.25 3.95
CA LEU A 119 17.16 -21.90 4.56
C LEU A 119 17.23 -22.47 5.99
N ASP A 120 18.44 -22.63 6.52
CA ASP A 120 18.67 -23.10 7.89
C ASP A 120 18.14 -22.06 8.91
N PRO A 121 17.11 -22.40 9.71
CA PRO A 121 16.52 -21.47 10.66
C PRO A 121 17.34 -21.32 11.94
N THR A 122 18.41 -22.09 12.17
CA THR A 122 19.10 -22.21 13.47
C THR A 122 19.46 -20.85 14.07
N LEU A 123 20.10 -19.96 13.29
CA LEU A 123 20.46 -18.61 13.74
C LEU A 123 19.22 -17.74 13.98
N SER A 124 18.32 -17.70 13.00
CA SER A 124 17.10 -16.86 13.10
C SER A 124 16.16 -17.29 14.23
N GLY A 125 16.12 -18.60 14.54
CA GLY A 125 15.34 -19.18 15.62
C GLY A 125 15.95 -18.90 16.98
N ALA A 126 17.30 -18.94 17.08
CA ALA A 126 18.01 -18.52 18.28
C ALA A 126 17.78 -17.01 18.56
N ASP A 127 17.86 -16.16 17.53
CA ASP A 127 17.59 -14.72 17.64
C ASP A 127 16.13 -14.45 18.09
N LEU A 128 15.15 -15.18 17.52
CA LEU A 128 13.76 -15.07 17.93
C LEU A 128 13.56 -15.51 19.39
N ALA A 129 14.15 -16.65 19.79
CA ALA A 129 14.07 -17.13 21.16
C ALA A 129 14.74 -16.15 22.15
N GLN A 130 15.87 -15.54 21.76
CA GLN A 130 16.55 -14.53 22.57
C GLN A 130 15.70 -13.27 22.74
N THR A 131 15.13 -12.73 21.65
CA THR A 131 14.28 -11.53 21.69
C THR A 131 13.00 -11.77 22.50
N GLN A 132 12.40 -12.96 22.40
CA GLN A 132 11.26 -13.36 23.23
C GLN A 132 11.62 -13.40 24.72
N LYS A 133 12.77 -13.98 25.08
CA LYS A 133 13.26 -13.96 26.47
C LYS A 133 13.52 -12.54 26.96
N SER A 134 14.11 -11.68 26.13
CA SER A 134 14.31 -10.26 26.48
C SER A 134 13.00 -9.50 26.68
N LEU A 135 11.96 -9.79 25.89
CA LEU A 135 10.62 -9.23 26.08
C LEU A 135 10.02 -9.70 27.39
N LEU A 136 10.10 -10.99 27.71
CA LEU A 136 9.59 -11.57 28.95
C LEU A 136 10.22 -10.90 30.18
N THR A 137 11.54 -10.65 30.14
CA THR A 137 12.24 -9.90 31.20
C THR A 137 11.72 -8.48 31.33
N ALA A 138 11.56 -7.75 30.21
CA ALA A 138 11.07 -6.38 30.22
C ALA A 138 9.61 -6.30 30.75
N GLU A 139 8.75 -7.24 30.36
CA GLU A 139 7.37 -7.32 30.87
C GLU A 139 7.34 -7.64 32.36
N THR A 140 8.25 -8.50 32.83
CA THR A 140 8.41 -8.79 34.26
C THR A 140 8.82 -7.54 35.05
N ASP A 141 9.73 -6.72 34.50
CA ASP A 141 10.13 -5.45 35.12
C ASP A 141 8.96 -4.44 35.19
N VAL A 142 8.10 -4.39 34.17
CA VAL A 142 6.87 -3.58 34.18
C VAL A 142 5.95 -4.02 35.32
N VAL A 143 5.69 -5.33 35.44
CA VAL A 143 4.83 -5.86 36.52
C VAL A 143 5.44 -5.57 37.89
N ARG A 144 6.76 -5.73 38.06
CA ARG A 144 7.47 -5.39 39.30
C ARG A 144 7.25 -3.93 39.69
N ASN A 145 7.61 -3.00 38.79
CA ASN A 145 7.59 -1.57 39.09
C ASN A 145 6.14 -1.07 39.30
N ARG A 146 5.17 -1.63 38.57
CA ARG A 146 3.74 -1.37 38.79
C ARG A 146 3.28 -1.84 40.17
N THR A 147 3.68 -3.04 40.58
CA THR A 147 3.35 -3.58 41.91
C THR A 147 3.91 -2.70 43.03
N ILE A 148 5.16 -2.24 42.90
CA ILE A 148 5.78 -1.31 43.87
C ILE A 148 5.03 0.03 43.89
N ALA A 149 4.74 0.61 42.73
CA ALA A 149 4.05 1.89 42.63
C ALA A 149 2.62 1.84 43.23
N ASP A 150 1.90 0.74 43.03
CA ASP A 150 0.57 0.52 43.61
C ASP A 150 0.64 0.28 45.13
N ALA A 151 1.62 -0.51 45.60
CA ALA A 151 1.84 -0.74 47.02
C ALA A 151 2.15 0.57 47.77
N LEU A 152 3.02 1.42 47.19
CA LEU A 152 3.33 2.75 47.72
C LEU A 152 2.14 3.72 47.65
N ALA A 153 1.17 3.48 46.77
CA ALA A 153 -0.09 4.23 46.71
C ALA A 153 -1.16 3.70 47.68
N GLY A 154 -0.87 2.66 48.48
CA GLY A 154 -1.82 2.03 49.40
C GLY A 154 -2.87 1.16 48.70
N ARG A 155 -2.63 0.76 47.44
CA ARG A 155 -3.52 -0.16 46.72
C ARG A 155 -3.05 -1.60 46.93
N PRO A 156 -3.96 -2.54 47.22
CA PRO A 156 -3.60 -3.95 47.25
C PRO A 156 -3.20 -4.38 45.84
N SER A 157 -1.94 -4.77 45.66
CA SER A 157 -1.43 -5.26 44.39
C SER A 157 -0.66 -6.55 44.66
N ALA A 158 -1.08 -7.63 44.00
CA ALA A 158 -0.41 -8.91 44.04
C ALA A 158 0.46 -9.05 42.79
N LEU A 159 1.66 -9.60 42.95
CA LEU A 159 2.53 -9.92 41.83
C LEU A 159 1.85 -10.99 40.96
N SER A 160 1.26 -10.57 39.84
CA SER A 160 0.66 -11.44 38.84
C SER A 160 1.56 -11.52 37.62
N LEU A 161 2.53 -12.43 37.66
CA LEU A 161 3.37 -12.78 36.50
C LEU A 161 2.68 -13.87 35.69
N ALA A 162 2.94 -13.90 34.38
CA ALA A 162 2.45 -14.97 33.51
C ALA A 162 3.13 -16.31 33.84
N ASN A 163 2.43 -17.42 33.61
CA ASN A 163 2.88 -18.78 33.98
C ASN A 163 4.10 -19.26 33.19
N ASP A 164 4.46 -18.57 32.10
CA ASP A 164 5.64 -18.82 31.28
C ASP A 164 6.93 -18.27 31.88
N VAL A 165 6.85 -17.42 32.92
CA VAL A 165 8.01 -16.93 33.66
C VAL A 165 8.55 -18.05 34.58
N PRO A 166 9.83 -18.43 34.46
CA PRO A 166 10.46 -19.42 35.34
C PRO A 166 10.31 -19.09 36.83
N SER A 167 10.08 -20.12 37.67
CA SER A 167 9.78 -19.93 39.10
C SER A 167 10.90 -19.23 39.88
N ASP A 168 12.16 -19.50 39.52
CA ASP A 168 13.35 -18.85 40.08
C ASP A 168 13.38 -17.33 39.81
N VAL A 169 12.94 -16.92 38.61
CA VAL A 169 12.79 -15.51 38.26
C VAL A 169 11.67 -14.90 39.10
N GLN A 170 10.51 -15.55 39.21
CA GLN A 170 9.39 -15.05 40.02
C GLN A 170 9.81 -14.82 41.49
N ASP A 171 10.50 -15.78 42.10
CA ASP A 171 10.98 -15.68 43.48
C ASP A 171 12.01 -14.58 43.66
N THR A 172 12.87 -14.37 42.67
CA THR A 172 13.82 -13.26 42.65
C THR A 172 13.09 -11.91 42.58
N GLN A 173 12.06 -11.78 41.74
CA GLN A 173 11.27 -10.55 41.67
C GLN A 173 10.50 -10.28 42.96
N ARG A 174 9.91 -11.31 43.60
CA ARG A 174 9.26 -11.17 44.91
C ARG A 174 10.23 -10.63 45.97
N ARG A 175 11.46 -11.17 46.02
CA ARG A 175 12.51 -10.70 46.95
C ARG A 175 12.93 -9.26 46.68
N LEU A 176 13.06 -8.87 45.41
CA LEU A 176 13.40 -7.48 45.04
C LEU A 176 12.30 -6.49 45.46
N ILE A 177 11.02 -6.83 45.20
CA ILE A 177 9.88 -6.00 45.63
C ILE A 177 9.88 -5.85 47.14
N GLN A 178 10.01 -6.97 47.86
CA GLN A 178 10.02 -6.97 49.32
C GLN A 178 11.18 -6.13 49.87
N ALA A 179 12.37 -6.25 49.29
CA ALA A 179 13.54 -5.46 49.69
C ALA A 179 13.27 -3.95 49.53
N GLN A 180 12.78 -3.53 48.37
CA GLN A 180 12.53 -2.12 48.08
C GLN A 180 11.41 -1.52 48.95
N LEU A 181 10.33 -2.27 49.21
CA LEU A 181 9.28 -1.83 50.13
C LEU A 181 9.79 -1.76 51.57
N SER A 182 10.57 -2.76 52.01
CA SER A 182 11.14 -2.78 53.36
C SER A 182 12.11 -1.64 53.63
N GLU A 183 12.81 -1.15 52.61
CA GLU A 183 13.68 0.03 52.71
C GLU A 183 12.87 1.30 52.99
N VAL A 184 11.78 1.50 52.26
CA VAL A 184 10.87 2.65 52.49
C VAL A 184 10.23 2.55 53.88
N ASP A 185 9.78 1.37 54.26
CA ASP A 185 9.17 1.13 55.57
C ASP A 185 10.16 1.35 56.71
N ALA A 186 11.42 0.94 56.56
CA ALA A 186 12.48 1.19 57.54
C ALA A 186 12.78 2.69 57.69
N ASN A 187 12.84 3.44 56.59
CA ASN A 187 13.03 4.88 56.61
C ASN A 187 11.86 5.61 57.30
N VAL A 188 10.62 5.20 56.98
CA VAL A 188 9.42 5.73 57.63
C VAL A 188 9.39 5.37 59.12
N ALA A 189 9.78 4.15 59.50
CA ALA A 189 9.83 3.72 60.90
C ALA A 189 10.86 4.54 61.70
N SER A 190 12.04 4.80 61.13
CA SER A 190 13.08 5.65 61.74
C SER A 190 12.57 7.08 61.99
N LEU A 191 11.95 7.70 60.98
CA LEU A 191 11.34 9.04 61.14
C LEU A 191 10.18 9.03 62.13
N THR A 192 9.39 7.96 62.17
CA THR A 192 8.29 7.83 63.13
C THR A 192 8.81 7.75 64.56
N ALA A 193 9.93 7.05 64.79
CA ALA A 193 10.61 7.03 66.08
C ALA A 193 11.18 8.41 66.47
N ALA A 194 11.80 9.12 65.52
CA ALA A 194 12.28 10.49 65.73
C ALA A 194 11.14 11.46 66.09
N ARG A 195 9.99 11.34 65.42
CA ARG A 195 8.78 12.12 65.75
C ARG A 195 8.28 11.80 67.16
N ALA A 196 8.28 10.52 67.54
CA ALA A 196 7.86 10.11 68.87
C ALA A 196 8.78 10.72 69.94
N ALA A 197 10.10 10.75 69.73
CA ALA A 197 11.06 11.39 70.62
C ALA A 197 10.79 12.90 70.75
N ALA A 198 10.63 13.63 69.64
CA ALA A 198 10.32 15.07 69.66
C ALA A 198 9.01 15.39 70.44
N LEU A 199 7.99 14.54 70.31
CA LEU A 199 6.75 14.66 71.07
C LEU A 199 6.94 14.37 72.57
N GLN A 200 7.87 13.49 72.96
CA GLN A 200 8.20 13.27 74.37
C GLN A 200 8.93 14.48 74.95
N ASP A 201 9.85 15.08 74.19
CA ASP A 201 10.54 16.30 74.61
C ASP A 201 9.55 17.46 74.81
N ALA A 202 8.58 17.61 73.89
CA ALA A 202 7.50 18.58 74.04
C ALA A 202 6.67 18.34 75.31
N ARG A 203 6.35 17.09 75.63
CA ARG A 203 5.62 16.73 76.86
C ARG A 203 6.43 17.02 78.13
N ALA A 204 7.75 16.75 78.12
CA ALA A 204 8.63 17.06 79.24
C ALA A 204 8.77 18.58 79.47
N ALA A 205 8.91 19.36 78.40
CA ALA A 205 8.92 20.82 78.45
C ALA A 205 7.59 21.37 78.98
N ARG A 206 6.46 20.83 78.50
CA ARG A 206 5.12 21.18 78.98
C ARG A 206 4.94 20.87 80.47
N ALA A 207 5.35 19.68 80.93
CA ALA A 207 5.27 19.31 82.34
C ALA A 207 6.09 20.27 83.24
N THR A 208 7.23 20.74 82.73
CA THR A 208 8.06 21.75 83.40
C THR A 208 7.36 23.11 83.44
N ALA A 209 6.80 23.56 82.32
CA ALA A 209 6.01 24.79 82.25
C ALA A 209 4.79 24.76 83.18
N ASP A 210 4.09 23.61 83.26
CA ASP A 210 2.95 23.40 84.15
C ASP A 210 3.36 23.38 85.63
N ARG A 211 4.54 22.82 85.96
CA ARG A 211 5.11 22.88 87.32
C ARG A 211 5.36 24.34 87.72
N LEU A 212 6.03 25.10 86.88
CA LEU A 212 6.33 26.52 87.12
C LEU A 212 5.04 27.36 87.18
N ALA A 213 4.04 27.05 86.36
CA ALA A 213 2.73 27.70 86.38
C ALA A 213 1.99 27.51 87.71
N ARG A 214 2.23 26.38 88.41
CA ARG A 214 1.64 26.11 89.73
C ARG A 214 2.40 26.80 90.87
N THR A 215 3.71 27.05 90.73
CA THR A 215 4.55 27.69 91.76
C THR A 215 4.46 29.21 91.73
N THR A 216 4.38 29.83 90.55
CA THR A 216 4.26 31.29 90.41
C THR A 216 3.13 31.92 91.25
N PRO A 217 1.88 31.41 91.28
CA PRO A 217 0.81 32.03 92.08
C PRO A 217 1.04 31.91 93.59
N ILE A 218 1.79 30.89 94.05
CA ILE A 218 2.18 30.76 95.46
C ILE A 218 3.17 31.89 95.82
N LEU A 219 4.15 32.15 94.95
CA LEU A 219 5.07 33.27 95.11
C LEU A 219 4.35 34.62 95.03
N ASP A 220 3.37 34.78 94.13
CA ASP A 220 2.55 35.99 94.06
C ASP A 220 1.76 36.24 95.36
N GLN A 221 1.24 35.18 96.00
CA GLN A 221 0.58 35.27 97.32
C GLN A 221 1.57 35.64 98.43
N GLU A 222 2.77 35.06 98.45
CA GLU A 222 3.82 35.40 99.43
C GLU A 222 4.28 36.85 99.29
N ILE A 223 4.49 37.32 98.06
CA ILE A 223 4.84 38.71 97.74
C ILE A 223 3.71 39.65 98.20
N ALA A 224 2.44 39.32 97.93
CA ALA A 224 1.30 40.14 98.35
C ALA A 224 1.19 40.22 99.89
N ALA A 225 1.40 39.11 100.59
CA ALA A 225 1.41 39.09 102.05
C ALA A 225 2.56 39.93 102.63
N MET A 226 3.75 39.86 102.01
CA MET A 226 4.92 40.63 102.46
C MET A 226 4.77 42.13 102.18
N ASN A 227 4.18 42.52 101.04
CA ASN A 227 3.82 43.92 100.77
C ASN A 227 2.85 44.49 101.81
N ALA A 228 1.89 43.67 102.29
CA ALA A 228 0.97 44.09 103.34
C ALA A 228 1.65 44.27 104.72
N LEU A 229 2.73 43.53 105.00
CA LEU A 229 3.57 43.68 106.19
C LEU A 229 4.50 44.90 106.07
N ASP A 230 5.03 45.17 104.88
CA ASP A 230 5.89 46.32 104.57
C ASP A 230 5.12 47.64 104.72
N ALA A 231 3.86 47.68 104.26
CA ALA A 231 2.96 48.82 104.44
C ALA A 231 2.71 49.18 105.92
N LYS A 232 2.93 48.23 106.84
CA LYS A 232 2.84 48.44 108.30
C LYS A 232 4.20 48.70 108.95
N GLY A 233 5.29 48.72 108.18
CA GLY A 233 6.66 48.98 108.64
C GLY A 233 7.38 47.77 109.26
N TYR A 234 6.86 46.54 109.09
CA TYR A 234 7.36 45.33 109.78
C TYR A 234 8.09 44.33 108.86
N ALA A 235 8.24 44.61 107.57
CA ALA A 235 8.85 43.67 106.62
C ALA A 235 10.34 43.99 106.34
N PRO A 236 11.20 42.96 106.15
CA PRO A 236 12.54 43.15 105.63
C PRO A 236 12.51 43.38 104.10
N GLY A 237 12.82 44.60 103.63
CA GLY A 237 12.81 44.94 102.20
C GLY A 237 13.69 44.04 101.30
N LEU A 238 14.81 43.53 101.84
CA LEU A 238 15.66 42.56 101.15
C LEU A 238 14.92 41.25 100.83
N ARG A 239 14.02 40.79 101.71
CA ARG A 239 13.25 39.56 101.52
C ARG A 239 12.22 39.72 100.41
N LEU A 240 11.59 40.89 100.31
CA LEU A 240 10.65 41.21 99.23
C LEU A 240 11.36 41.19 97.86
N MET A 241 12.52 41.82 97.75
CA MET A 241 13.33 41.81 96.51
C MET A 241 13.77 40.39 96.12
N GLU A 242 14.09 39.54 97.09
CA GLU A 242 14.43 38.13 96.85
C GLU A 242 13.25 37.33 96.28
N LEU A 243 12.06 37.49 96.86
CA LEU A 243 10.84 36.83 96.36
C LEU A 243 10.46 37.32 94.97
N GLN A 244 10.56 38.63 94.70
CA GLN A 244 10.32 39.20 93.38
C GLN A 244 11.30 38.64 92.34
N ARG A 245 12.60 38.61 92.64
CA ARG A 245 13.62 38.02 91.76
C ARG A 245 13.35 36.55 91.49
N GLN A 246 12.96 35.78 92.51
CA GLN A 246 12.63 34.37 92.36
C GLN A 246 11.38 34.18 91.47
N ARG A 247 10.36 35.01 91.64
CA ARG A 247 9.14 35.00 90.82
C ARG A 247 9.44 35.33 89.37
N ASP A 248 10.24 36.36 89.11
CA ASP A 248 10.64 36.73 87.75
C ASP A 248 11.51 35.66 87.08
N GLN A 249 12.38 35.00 87.85
CA GLN A 249 13.14 33.85 87.37
C GLN A 249 12.23 32.69 86.97
N GLU A 250 11.29 32.28 87.83
CA GLU A 250 10.34 31.19 87.54
C GLU A 250 9.44 31.51 86.33
N VAL A 251 9.05 32.79 86.16
CA VAL A 251 8.30 33.26 85.00
C VAL A 251 9.16 33.20 83.72
N GLY A 252 10.42 33.62 83.80
CA GLY A 252 11.39 33.50 82.71
C GLY A 252 11.62 32.04 82.31
N ASP A 253 11.89 31.17 83.29
CA ASP A 253 12.07 29.73 83.09
C ASP A 253 10.82 29.08 82.48
N ARG A 254 9.62 29.55 82.87
CA ARG A 254 8.36 29.10 82.28
C ARG A 254 8.24 29.49 80.82
N GLN A 255 8.63 30.72 80.47
CA GLN A 255 8.62 31.17 79.07
C GLN A 255 9.61 30.35 78.23
N VAL A 256 10.80 30.06 78.76
CA VAL A 256 11.78 29.17 78.11
C VAL A 256 11.21 27.77 77.91
N ALA A 257 10.55 27.19 78.91
CA ALA A 257 9.93 25.88 78.81
C ALA A 257 8.80 25.84 77.76
N LEU A 258 7.96 26.89 77.68
CA LEU A 258 6.92 27.00 76.66
C LEU A 258 7.50 27.17 75.25
N ALA A 259 8.55 27.98 75.10
CA ALA A 259 9.25 28.13 73.82
C ALA A 259 9.87 26.79 73.36
N GLN A 260 10.45 26.03 74.30
CA GLN A 260 10.99 24.71 74.01
C GLN A 260 9.89 23.71 73.62
N GLN A 261 8.74 23.73 74.30
CA GLN A 261 7.58 22.91 73.91
C GLN A 261 7.16 23.22 72.46
N ALA A 262 6.94 24.50 72.14
CA ALA A 262 6.50 24.92 70.80
C ALA A 262 7.50 24.50 69.72
N LYS A 263 8.81 24.64 69.99
CA LYS A 263 9.88 24.19 69.10
C LYS A 263 9.83 22.68 68.86
N SER A 264 9.73 21.88 69.92
CA SER A 264 9.65 20.42 69.80
C SER A 264 8.39 19.95 69.05
N GLU A 265 7.26 20.66 69.21
CA GLU A 265 6.03 20.41 68.42
C GLU A 265 6.21 20.77 66.94
N GLU A 266 6.89 21.88 66.64
CA GLU A 266 7.23 22.27 65.26
C GLU A 266 8.15 21.23 64.60
N ASP A 267 9.16 20.75 65.31
CA ASP A 267 10.07 19.71 64.83
C ASP A 267 9.31 18.39 64.57
N ALA A 268 8.39 18.00 65.46
CA ALA A 268 7.51 16.86 65.23
C ALA A 268 6.63 17.04 63.97
N ALA A 269 6.14 18.24 63.70
CA ALA A 269 5.36 18.55 62.50
C ALA A 269 6.21 18.55 61.22
N LYS A 270 7.46 19.02 61.28
CA LYS A 270 8.43 18.92 60.16
C LYS A 270 8.71 17.47 59.80
N ILE A 271 8.88 16.59 60.79
CA ILE A 271 9.11 15.16 60.56
C ILE A 271 7.91 14.50 59.85
N VAL A 272 6.67 14.92 60.14
CA VAL A 272 5.49 14.42 59.39
C VAL A 272 5.58 14.77 57.91
N LYS A 273 6.02 15.99 57.58
CA LYS A 273 6.26 16.38 56.18
C LYS A 273 7.36 15.54 55.55
N GLN A 274 8.47 15.30 56.26
CA GLN A 274 9.56 14.45 55.79
C GLN A 274 9.09 13.01 55.51
N ILE A 275 8.22 12.44 56.35
CA ILE A 275 7.63 11.11 56.11
C ILE A 275 6.81 11.11 54.81
N ALA A 276 6.00 12.14 54.59
CA ALA A 276 5.25 12.28 53.34
C ALA A 276 6.18 12.43 52.12
N ASP A 277 7.22 13.24 52.24
CA ASP A 277 8.21 13.47 51.19
C ASP A 277 8.98 12.18 50.83
N VAL A 278 9.36 11.36 51.81
CA VAL A 278 10.01 10.05 51.59
C VAL A 278 9.09 9.14 50.79
N ARG A 279 7.81 9.04 51.16
CA ARG A 279 6.82 8.21 50.44
C ARG A 279 6.58 8.71 49.02
N GLU A 280 6.39 10.01 48.84
CA GLU A 280 6.16 10.60 47.52
C GLU A 280 7.40 10.51 46.62
N THR A 281 8.60 10.63 47.19
CA THR A 281 9.85 10.46 46.42
C THR A 281 10.02 9.01 45.99
N ALA A 282 9.78 8.04 46.88
CA ALA A 282 9.81 6.61 46.55
C ALA A 282 8.78 6.27 45.47
N ARG A 283 7.54 6.78 45.60
CA ARG A 283 6.46 6.58 44.62
C ARG A 283 6.82 7.19 43.26
N ARG A 284 7.37 8.40 43.24
CA ARG A 284 7.82 9.07 42.01
C ARG A 284 8.93 8.29 41.32
N GLY A 285 9.89 7.75 42.09
CA GLY A 285 10.93 6.86 41.58
C GLY A 285 10.32 5.60 40.93
N ALA A 286 9.43 4.91 41.64
CA ALA A 286 8.77 3.71 41.11
C ALA A 286 7.96 3.98 39.82
N LEU A 287 7.29 5.14 39.73
CA LEU A 287 6.56 5.54 38.51
C LEU A 287 7.51 5.90 37.35
N ALA A 288 8.65 6.52 37.63
CA ALA A 288 9.67 6.78 36.61
C ALA A 288 10.27 5.48 36.07
N ASP A 289 10.60 4.54 36.96
CA ASP A 289 11.10 3.22 36.59
C ASP A 289 10.03 2.39 35.85
N LEU A 290 8.76 2.52 36.21
CA LEU A 290 7.65 1.92 35.48
C LEU A 290 7.57 2.48 34.05
N SER A 291 7.59 3.80 33.88
CA SER A 291 7.54 4.42 32.56
C SER A 291 8.72 4.01 31.69
N LYS A 292 9.92 3.87 32.27
CA LYS A 292 11.10 3.38 31.56
C LYS A 292 10.94 1.91 31.15
N ALA A 293 10.49 1.05 32.05
CA ALA A 293 10.25 -0.36 31.77
C ALA A 293 9.16 -0.55 30.70
N GLU A 294 8.10 0.25 30.72
CA GLU A 294 7.03 0.21 29.70
C GLU A 294 7.57 0.62 28.32
N ALA A 295 8.39 1.67 28.24
CA ALA A 295 9.05 2.07 27.00
C ALA A 295 9.98 0.97 26.46
N GLU A 296 10.76 0.33 27.33
CA GLU A 296 11.62 -0.80 26.96
C GLU A 296 10.81 -2.00 26.47
N ALA A 297 9.72 -2.36 27.15
CA ALA A 297 8.84 -3.46 26.75
C ALA A 297 8.21 -3.23 25.36
N ILE A 298 7.82 -1.99 25.04
CA ILE A 298 7.32 -1.61 23.71
C ILE A 298 8.39 -1.87 22.64
N VAL A 299 9.63 -1.42 22.88
CA VAL A 299 10.74 -1.64 21.93
C VAL A 299 11.03 -3.14 21.76
N ARG A 300 11.09 -3.91 22.85
CA ARG A 300 11.33 -5.36 22.79
C ARG A 300 10.22 -6.11 22.07
N ARG A 301 8.97 -5.65 22.16
CA ARG A 301 7.85 -6.25 21.43
C ARG A 301 8.01 -6.06 19.93
N GLU A 302 8.45 -4.88 19.49
CA GLU A 302 8.77 -4.64 18.08
C GLU A 302 9.97 -5.46 17.60
N ASP A 303 10.98 -5.67 18.44
CA ASP A 303 12.12 -6.54 18.12
C ASP A 303 11.67 -8.00 17.88
N VAL A 304 10.74 -8.52 18.68
CA VAL A 304 10.14 -9.85 18.46
C VAL A 304 9.41 -9.90 17.12
N VAL A 305 8.61 -8.89 16.77
CA VAL A 305 7.92 -8.83 15.47
C VAL A 305 8.92 -8.84 14.30
N LYS A 306 10.02 -8.10 14.42
CA LYS A 306 11.09 -8.09 13.40
C LYS A 306 11.79 -9.45 13.29
N ALA A 307 12.17 -10.04 14.42
CA ALA A 307 12.83 -11.35 14.46
C ALA A 307 11.94 -12.47 13.90
N ASP A 308 10.64 -12.44 14.24
CA ASP A 308 9.65 -13.38 13.74
C ASP A 308 9.48 -13.28 12.23
N ARG A 309 9.34 -12.05 11.69
CA ARG A 309 9.29 -11.84 10.23
C ARG A 309 10.54 -12.35 9.54
N ARG A 310 11.73 -12.08 10.10
CA ARG A 310 13.02 -12.56 9.55
C ARG A 310 13.13 -14.09 9.59
N SER A 311 12.60 -14.73 10.62
CA SER A 311 12.55 -16.19 10.74
C SER A 311 11.60 -16.81 9.70
N ARG A 312 10.43 -16.22 9.47
CA ARG A 312 9.49 -16.68 8.42
C ARG A 312 10.08 -16.57 7.01
N LEU A 313 10.90 -15.55 6.76
CA LEU A 313 11.59 -15.36 5.47
C LEU A 313 12.68 -16.39 5.17
N GLN A 314 13.05 -17.27 6.14
CA GLN A 314 13.93 -18.41 5.86
C GLN A 314 13.27 -19.46 4.97
N ARG A 315 11.93 -19.47 4.89
CA ARG A 315 11.17 -20.32 3.98
C ARG A 315 10.71 -19.51 2.78
N LEU A 316 11.26 -19.81 1.62
CA LEU A 316 10.83 -19.18 0.37
C LEU A 316 9.65 -19.97 -0.21
N VAL A 317 8.58 -19.25 -0.50
CA VAL A 317 7.33 -19.81 -1.06
C VAL A 317 6.99 -19.16 -2.39
N SER A 318 6.22 -19.84 -3.22
CA SER A 318 5.73 -19.26 -4.47
C SER A 318 4.67 -18.18 -4.22
N PRO A 319 4.78 -16.96 -4.81
CA PRO A 319 3.77 -15.92 -4.67
C PRO A 319 2.54 -16.14 -5.57
N VAL A 320 2.67 -17.00 -6.59
CA VAL A 320 1.65 -17.26 -7.63
C VAL A 320 1.63 -18.75 -8.01
N ASP A 321 0.53 -19.20 -8.62
CA ASP A 321 0.49 -20.51 -9.27
C ASP A 321 1.29 -20.45 -10.58
N GLY A 322 2.19 -21.40 -10.81
CA GLY A 322 3.13 -21.29 -11.91
C GLY A 322 4.02 -22.50 -12.15
N THR A 323 4.95 -22.34 -13.08
CA THR A 323 6.03 -23.29 -13.35
C THR A 323 7.35 -22.67 -12.92
N VAL A 324 8.15 -23.42 -12.17
CA VAL A 324 9.49 -23.01 -11.75
C VAL A 324 10.46 -23.16 -12.93
N GLN A 325 11.28 -22.14 -13.16
CA GLN A 325 12.34 -22.13 -14.16
C GLN A 325 13.60 -21.46 -13.61
N GLN A 326 14.75 -21.75 -14.22
CA GLN A 326 16.03 -21.13 -13.90
C GLN A 326 16.41 -21.26 -12.41
N VAL A 327 16.22 -22.45 -11.83
CA VAL A 327 16.73 -22.75 -10.49
C VAL A 327 18.26 -22.60 -10.49
N ALA A 328 18.76 -21.61 -9.76
CA ALA A 328 20.18 -21.30 -9.67
C ALA A 328 20.89 -22.08 -8.57
N VAL A 329 20.14 -22.72 -7.67
CA VAL A 329 20.68 -23.42 -6.50
C VAL A 329 20.41 -24.90 -6.59
N HIS A 330 21.47 -25.70 -6.57
CA HIS A 330 21.40 -27.16 -6.71
C HIS A 330 22.05 -27.91 -5.55
N THR A 331 22.67 -27.19 -4.61
CA THR A 331 23.52 -27.77 -3.57
C THR A 331 22.93 -27.49 -2.19
N ILE A 332 22.51 -28.56 -1.50
CA ILE A 332 22.16 -28.51 -0.08
C ILE A 332 23.45 -28.22 0.71
N GLY A 333 23.38 -27.30 1.68
CA GLY A 333 24.55 -26.79 2.40
C GLY A 333 25.27 -25.62 1.70
N GLY A 334 24.83 -25.22 0.51
CA GLY A 334 25.35 -24.04 -0.18
C GLY A 334 24.97 -22.74 0.54
N VAL A 335 25.87 -21.76 0.50
CA VAL A 335 25.65 -20.42 1.08
C VAL A 335 25.04 -19.49 0.03
N ILE A 336 24.02 -18.74 0.43
CA ILE A 336 23.33 -17.76 -0.41
C ILE A 336 23.56 -16.35 0.13
N GLU A 337 23.76 -15.41 -0.80
CA GLU A 337 23.87 -13.98 -0.52
C GLU A 337 22.49 -13.29 -0.56
N PRO A 338 22.30 -12.19 0.19
CA PRO A 338 21.07 -11.39 0.12
C PRO A 338 20.79 -10.88 -1.29
N ALA A 339 19.52 -10.74 -1.66
CA ALA A 339 19.05 -10.25 -2.96
C ALA A 339 19.47 -11.09 -4.19
N ARG A 340 20.14 -12.23 -4.00
CA ARG A 340 20.44 -13.16 -5.09
C ARG A 340 19.16 -13.83 -5.58
N THR A 341 18.96 -13.82 -6.90
CA THR A 341 17.88 -14.58 -7.56
C THR A 341 18.19 -16.06 -7.50
N LEU A 342 17.25 -16.83 -6.95
CA LEU A 342 17.39 -18.28 -6.75
C LEU A 342 16.60 -19.07 -7.79
N MET A 343 15.47 -18.55 -8.24
CA MET A 343 14.63 -19.16 -9.28
C MET A 343 13.60 -18.15 -9.80
N VAL A 344 12.94 -18.51 -10.89
CA VAL A 344 11.88 -17.72 -11.51
C VAL A 344 10.60 -18.54 -11.56
N VAL A 345 9.49 -17.97 -11.11
CA VAL A 345 8.17 -18.59 -11.26
C VAL A 345 7.43 -17.91 -12.40
N VAL A 346 7.18 -18.66 -13.46
CA VAL A 346 6.35 -18.25 -14.58
C VAL A 346 4.89 -18.54 -14.23
N PRO A 347 4.02 -17.53 -14.10
CA PRO A 347 2.61 -17.78 -13.79
C PRO A 347 1.99 -18.73 -14.82
N THR A 348 1.21 -19.70 -14.37
CA THR A 348 0.38 -20.49 -15.29
C THR A 348 -0.76 -19.59 -15.73
N ALA A 349 -0.52 -18.84 -16.80
CA ALA A 349 -1.44 -17.85 -17.34
C ALA A 349 -2.86 -18.41 -17.51
N THR A 350 -3.84 -17.76 -16.89
CA THR A 350 -5.27 -17.93 -17.22
C THR A 350 -5.64 -17.21 -18.52
N GLU A 351 -4.90 -16.15 -18.86
CA GLU A 351 -5.11 -15.32 -20.06
C GLU A 351 -3.82 -15.26 -20.89
N LEU A 352 -3.97 -15.33 -22.21
CA LEU A 352 -2.86 -15.29 -23.17
C LEU A 352 -2.97 -14.00 -23.97
N GLU A 353 -1.84 -13.31 -24.12
CA GLU A 353 -1.72 -12.13 -24.97
C GLU A 353 -0.79 -12.43 -26.14
N VAL A 354 -1.01 -11.76 -27.26
CA VAL A 354 -0.12 -11.80 -28.40
C VAL A 354 0.72 -10.54 -28.39
N GLU A 355 2.03 -10.72 -28.36
CA GLU A 355 3.01 -9.67 -28.61
C GLU A 355 3.31 -9.68 -30.11
N ALA A 356 2.81 -8.69 -30.84
CA ALA A 356 3.01 -8.56 -32.28
C ALA A 356 3.75 -7.27 -32.65
N MET A 357 4.46 -7.32 -33.76
CA MET A 357 5.34 -6.28 -34.25
C MET A 357 4.72 -5.62 -35.48
N VAL A 358 4.28 -4.37 -35.33
CA VAL A 358 3.63 -3.55 -36.38
C VAL A 358 4.65 -2.65 -37.07
N LEU A 359 4.70 -2.69 -38.40
CA LEU A 359 5.63 -1.88 -39.20
C LEU A 359 5.34 -0.37 -39.05
N ASN A 360 6.38 0.46 -39.05
CA ASN A 360 6.26 1.92 -38.94
C ASN A 360 5.30 2.56 -39.96
N ARG A 361 5.18 2.01 -41.17
CA ARG A 361 4.24 2.52 -42.19
C ARG A 361 2.76 2.36 -41.79
N ASP A 362 2.46 1.39 -40.93
CA ASP A 362 1.10 0.97 -40.57
C ASP A 362 0.69 1.47 -39.17
N VAL A 363 1.66 1.81 -38.29
CA VAL A 363 1.43 2.22 -36.90
C VAL A 363 0.49 3.43 -36.75
N GLY A 364 0.52 4.38 -37.69
CA GLY A 364 -0.31 5.59 -37.65
C GLY A 364 -1.82 5.33 -37.73
N PHE A 365 -2.22 4.12 -38.15
CA PHE A 365 -3.62 3.69 -38.24
C PHE A 365 -4.03 2.67 -37.17
N VAL A 366 -3.08 2.25 -36.34
CA VAL A 366 -3.32 1.30 -35.24
C VAL A 366 -3.67 2.05 -33.96
N ARG A 367 -4.72 1.60 -33.27
CA ARG A 367 -5.19 2.20 -32.01
C ARG A 367 -5.57 1.10 -31.02
N GLU A 368 -5.52 1.46 -29.74
CA GLU A 368 -6.09 0.64 -28.68
C GLU A 368 -7.59 0.39 -28.94
N ASP A 369 -8.09 -0.73 -28.45
CA ASP A 369 -9.46 -1.25 -28.62
C ASP A 369 -9.87 -1.65 -30.05
N GLN A 370 -8.93 -1.68 -31.00
CA GLN A 370 -9.23 -2.17 -32.35
C GLN A 370 -9.39 -3.69 -32.40
N PRO A 371 -10.36 -4.21 -33.19
CA PRO A 371 -10.52 -5.64 -33.40
C PRO A 371 -9.43 -6.19 -34.31
N VAL A 372 -8.84 -7.32 -33.91
CA VAL A 372 -7.74 -8.01 -34.59
C VAL A 372 -8.14 -9.45 -34.85
N ALA A 373 -7.83 -9.95 -36.04
CA ALA A 373 -7.95 -11.36 -36.37
C ALA A 373 -6.57 -12.02 -36.26
N VAL A 374 -6.36 -12.86 -35.23
CA VAL A 374 -5.10 -13.55 -35.00
C VAL A 374 -5.12 -14.91 -35.69
N LYS A 375 -4.19 -15.10 -36.63
CA LYS A 375 -3.93 -16.39 -37.29
C LYS A 375 -2.76 -17.07 -36.57
N ILE A 376 -2.91 -18.33 -36.22
CA ILE A 376 -1.89 -19.08 -35.49
C ILE A 376 -1.17 -19.98 -36.49
N ASP A 377 0.13 -19.84 -36.63
CA ASP A 377 0.86 -20.51 -37.73
C ASP A 377 0.80 -22.04 -37.59
N ALA A 378 0.79 -22.55 -36.35
CA ALA A 378 0.64 -23.98 -36.06
C ALA A 378 -0.72 -24.56 -36.49
N PHE A 379 -1.73 -23.72 -36.73
CA PHE A 379 -3.08 -24.13 -37.12
C PHE A 379 -3.54 -23.38 -38.38
N PRO A 380 -3.51 -24.00 -39.57
CA PRO A 380 -3.88 -23.33 -40.82
C PRO A 380 -5.24 -22.64 -40.75
N PHE A 381 -5.24 -21.30 -40.87
CA PHE A 381 -6.43 -20.47 -40.70
C PHE A 381 -7.53 -20.74 -41.73
N THR A 382 -7.18 -21.29 -42.90
CA THR A 382 -8.14 -21.69 -43.94
C THR A 382 -9.05 -22.81 -43.47
N ARG A 383 -8.57 -23.64 -42.53
CA ARG A 383 -9.29 -24.80 -42.00
C ARG A 383 -9.86 -24.55 -40.61
N PHE A 384 -9.08 -23.91 -39.73
CA PHE A 384 -9.43 -23.74 -38.31
C PHE A 384 -9.88 -22.31 -37.96
N GLY A 385 -9.90 -21.40 -38.94
CA GLY A 385 -10.31 -20.02 -38.75
C GLY A 385 -9.28 -19.17 -38.00
N THR A 386 -9.74 -18.04 -37.47
CA THR A 386 -8.91 -17.10 -36.70
C THR A 386 -9.39 -17.01 -35.25
N VAL A 387 -8.49 -16.55 -34.37
CA VAL A 387 -8.83 -16.20 -33.00
C VAL A 387 -9.09 -14.69 -32.95
N PRO A 388 -10.32 -14.26 -32.61
CA PRO A 388 -10.59 -12.85 -32.43
C PRO A 388 -9.82 -12.32 -31.21
N GLY A 389 -9.28 -11.10 -31.33
CA GLY A 389 -8.61 -10.39 -30.26
C GLY A 389 -8.82 -8.89 -30.37
N ILE A 390 -8.41 -8.17 -29.34
CA ILE A 390 -8.51 -6.71 -29.25
C ILE A 390 -7.14 -6.15 -28.86
N ILE A 391 -6.73 -5.03 -29.48
CA ILE A 391 -5.49 -4.35 -29.10
C ILE A 391 -5.66 -3.73 -27.71
N ARG A 392 -4.85 -4.18 -26.75
CA ARG A 392 -4.87 -3.67 -25.38
C ARG A 392 -3.94 -2.48 -25.22
N THR A 393 -2.72 -2.59 -25.74
CA THR A 393 -1.71 -1.53 -25.66
C THR A 393 -0.88 -1.47 -26.94
N LEU A 394 -0.47 -0.25 -27.28
CA LEU A 394 0.48 0.04 -28.36
C LEU A 394 1.71 0.74 -27.75
N SER A 395 2.89 0.17 -27.94
CA SER A 395 4.15 0.80 -27.55
C SER A 395 4.32 2.13 -28.28
N ARG A 396 4.69 3.17 -27.54
CA ARG A 396 5.01 4.50 -28.11
C ARG A 396 6.44 4.56 -28.63
N ASP A 397 7.27 3.62 -28.20
CA ASP A 397 8.66 3.53 -28.59
C ASP A 397 8.83 2.45 -29.65
N ALA A 398 9.61 2.83 -30.67
CA ALA A 398 9.98 1.97 -31.77
C ALA A 398 11.15 1.08 -31.37
N VAL A 399 11.01 -0.23 -31.60
CA VAL A 399 12.08 -1.21 -31.42
C VAL A 399 12.73 -1.46 -32.78
N THR A 400 14.06 -1.35 -32.83
CA THR A 400 14.83 -1.67 -34.02
C THR A 400 15.18 -3.16 -33.98
N ASP A 401 14.51 -3.96 -34.81
CA ASP A 401 14.98 -5.32 -35.09
C ASP A 401 16.29 -5.23 -35.88
N GLY A 402 17.24 -6.13 -35.64
CA GLY A 402 18.63 -6.08 -36.12
C GLY A 402 18.81 -6.01 -37.66
N LYS A 403 17.72 -5.96 -38.42
CA LYS A 403 17.62 -5.70 -39.86
C LYS A 403 16.84 -4.41 -40.16
N VAL A 404 17.25 -3.27 -39.62
CA VAL A 404 16.91 -1.87 -40.04
C VAL A 404 15.41 -1.50 -40.13
N LYS A 405 14.47 -2.41 -39.81
CA LYS A 405 13.03 -2.14 -39.82
C LYS A 405 12.58 -1.69 -38.44
N THR A 406 12.28 -0.40 -38.33
CA THR A 406 11.64 0.19 -37.15
C THR A 406 10.24 -0.38 -36.98
N THR A 407 9.99 -1.02 -35.84
CA THR A 407 8.74 -1.75 -35.59
C THR A 407 8.19 -1.40 -34.21
N TYR A 408 6.87 -1.36 -34.07
CA TYR A 408 6.18 -1.02 -32.82
C TYR A 408 5.53 -2.26 -32.24
N VAL A 409 5.68 -2.47 -30.94
CA VAL A 409 5.10 -3.62 -30.25
C VAL A 409 3.65 -3.32 -29.89
N VAL A 410 2.74 -4.23 -30.24
CA VAL A 410 1.33 -4.22 -29.81
C VAL A 410 1.02 -5.45 -29.01
N HIS A 411 0.31 -5.27 -27.90
CA HIS A 411 -0.23 -6.37 -27.11
C HIS A 411 -1.71 -6.57 -27.47
N ILE A 412 -2.06 -7.76 -27.93
CA ILE A 412 -3.40 -8.13 -28.36
C ILE A 412 -3.95 -9.14 -27.36
N ALA A 413 -5.04 -8.79 -26.68
CA ALA A 413 -5.77 -9.70 -25.81
C ALA A 413 -6.61 -10.66 -26.66
N LEU A 414 -6.41 -11.96 -26.50
CA LEU A 414 -7.18 -12.99 -27.21
C LEU A 414 -8.54 -13.18 -26.52
N SER A 415 -9.64 -13.17 -27.29
CA SER A 415 -10.97 -13.40 -26.72
C SER A 415 -11.21 -14.86 -26.30
N ARG A 416 -10.36 -15.79 -26.76
CA ARG A 416 -10.37 -17.21 -26.38
C ARG A 416 -8.96 -17.78 -26.40
N SER A 417 -8.65 -18.66 -25.44
CA SER A 417 -7.36 -19.34 -25.30
C SER A 417 -7.34 -20.75 -25.90
N THR A 418 -8.38 -21.12 -26.66
CA THR A 418 -8.53 -22.42 -27.32
C THR A 418 -8.88 -22.26 -28.79
N ILE A 419 -8.42 -23.21 -29.61
CA ILE A 419 -8.82 -23.36 -31.01
C ILE A 419 -9.54 -24.70 -31.21
N ASP A 420 -10.59 -24.69 -32.03
CA ASP A 420 -11.38 -25.88 -32.33
C ASP A 420 -10.67 -26.68 -33.46
N THR A 421 -10.20 -27.88 -33.16
CA THR A 421 -9.59 -28.81 -34.13
C THR A 421 -10.43 -30.08 -34.29
N ASP A 422 -10.12 -30.94 -35.26
CA ASP A 422 -10.86 -32.20 -35.48
C ASP A 422 -10.82 -33.14 -34.26
N SER A 423 -9.76 -33.03 -33.46
CA SER A 423 -9.53 -33.77 -32.22
C SER A 423 -10.18 -33.14 -30.98
N GLY A 424 -10.93 -32.04 -31.14
CA GLY A 424 -11.57 -31.29 -30.06
C GLY A 424 -10.95 -29.93 -29.80
N LYS A 425 -11.21 -29.35 -28.63
CA LYS A 425 -10.68 -28.03 -28.25
C LYS A 425 -9.25 -28.14 -27.76
N VAL A 426 -8.30 -27.54 -28.50
CA VAL A 426 -6.88 -27.50 -28.11
C VAL A 426 -6.57 -26.16 -27.47
N ARG A 427 -5.88 -26.19 -26.31
CA ARG A 427 -5.42 -24.98 -25.62
C ARG A 427 -4.17 -24.43 -26.29
N LEU A 428 -4.13 -23.12 -26.49
CA LEU A 428 -2.97 -22.43 -27.04
C LEU A 428 -1.85 -22.39 -26.00
N ALA A 429 -0.62 -22.63 -26.44
CA ALA A 429 0.57 -22.57 -25.59
C ALA A 429 1.34 -21.26 -25.81
N PRO A 430 1.98 -20.70 -24.76
CA PRO A 430 2.96 -19.64 -24.94
C PRO A 430 4.08 -20.05 -25.90
N GLY A 431 4.60 -19.10 -26.68
CA GLY A 431 5.68 -19.30 -27.63
C GLY A 431 5.24 -19.64 -29.06
N LEU A 432 3.96 -19.94 -29.31
CA LEU A 432 3.45 -20.12 -30.67
C LEU A 432 3.55 -18.82 -31.48
N THR A 433 3.97 -18.91 -32.74
CA THR A 433 4.02 -17.76 -33.66
C THR A 433 2.65 -17.49 -34.27
N VAL A 434 2.37 -16.21 -34.50
CA VAL A 434 1.09 -15.74 -34.98
C VAL A 434 1.24 -14.59 -35.97
N ALA A 435 0.29 -14.49 -36.89
CA ALA A 435 0.09 -13.34 -37.76
C ALA A 435 -1.23 -12.64 -37.38
N ALA A 436 -1.12 -11.43 -36.86
CA ALA A 436 -2.24 -10.61 -36.43
C ALA A 436 -2.65 -9.63 -37.55
N ASP A 437 -3.85 -9.82 -38.09
CA ASP A 437 -4.43 -8.88 -39.05
C ASP A 437 -5.24 -7.81 -38.31
N ILE A 438 -4.68 -6.61 -38.23
CA ILE A 438 -5.27 -5.44 -37.58
C ILE A 438 -6.12 -4.69 -38.60
N ARG A 439 -7.38 -4.43 -38.30
CA ARG A 439 -8.28 -3.67 -39.19
C ARG A 439 -8.02 -2.17 -39.08
N THR A 440 -7.25 -1.62 -40.01
CA THR A 440 -6.80 -0.21 -40.00
C THR A 440 -7.78 0.76 -40.68
N GLY A 441 -8.73 0.26 -41.49
CA GLY A 441 -9.78 1.11 -42.06
C GLY A 441 -10.62 0.43 -43.13
N ARG A 442 -11.45 1.21 -43.82
CA ARG A 442 -12.26 0.77 -44.97
C ARG A 442 -11.97 1.64 -46.18
N ARG A 443 -11.57 1.03 -47.29
CA ARG A 443 -11.26 1.73 -48.53
C ARG A 443 -12.27 1.35 -49.62
N ARG A 444 -12.68 2.33 -50.44
CA ARG A 444 -13.58 2.07 -51.58
C ARG A 444 -12.81 1.41 -52.73
N ILE A 445 -13.43 0.48 -53.44
CA ILE A 445 -12.74 -0.28 -54.50
C ILE A 445 -12.24 0.65 -55.60
N ILE A 446 -13.03 1.66 -55.99
CA ILE A 446 -12.64 2.66 -57.00
C ILE A 446 -11.32 3.38 -56.69
N SER A 447 -10.97 3.52 -55.41
CA SER A 447 -9.75 4.21 -55.00
C SER A 447 -8.48 3.40 -55.20
N TYR A 448 -8.55 2.08 -55.41
CA TYR A 448 -7.39 1.29 -55.87
C TYR A 448 -7.13 1.55 -57.36
N LEU A 449 -8.19 1.71 -58.16
CA LEU A 449 -8.11 1.98 -59.59
C LEU A 449 -7.59 3.39 -59.89
N LEU A 450 -8.02 4.38 -59.09
CA LEU A 450 -7.65 5.80 -59.24
C LEU A 450 -6.36 6.21 -58.49
N SER A 451 -5.86 5.37 -57.57
CA SER A 451 -4.67 5.68 -56.76
C SER A 451 -3.45 6.10 -57.59
N PRO A 452 -3.11 5.43 -58.72
CA PRO A 452 -1.94 5.78 -59.53
C PRO A 452 -2.09 7.11 -60.26
N LEU A 453 -3.32 7.46 -60.68
CA LEU A 453 -3.60 8.74 -61.34
C LEU A 453 -3.53 9.91 -60.35
N SER A 454 -4.00 9.71 -59.12
CA SER A 454 -3.98 10.78 -58.11
C SER A 454 -2.56 11.14 -57.64
N SER A 455 -1.65 10.16 -57.55
CA SER A 455 -0.25 10.43 -57.18
C SER A 455 0.45 11.27 -58.23
N THR A 456 0.28 10.96 -59.52
CA THR A 456 0.91 11.71 -60.61
C THR A 456 0.37 13.14 -60.69
N ILE A 457 -0.93 13.37 -60.49
CA ILE A 457 -1.51 14.72 -60.52
C ILE A 457 -1.03 15.56 -59.33
N GLN A 458 -0.90 14.98 -58.14
CA GLN A 458 -0.40 15.70 -56.96
C GLN A 458 1.11 15.99 -57.02
N ASP A 459 1.90 15.08 -57.59
CA ASP A 459 3.35 15.29 -57.76
C ASP A 459 3.63 16.33 -58.85
N SER A 460 2.85 16.35 -59.94
CA SER A 460 2.97 17.38 -60.99
C SER A 460 2.45 18.77 -60.56
N ALA A 461 1.55 18.86 -59.58
CA ALA A 461 1.03 20.14 -59.09
C ALA A 461 1.92 20.79 -58.01
N ARG A 462 2.93 20.07 -57.50
CA ARG A 462 3.89 20.57 -56.50
C ARG A 462 5.25 20.99 -57.09
N GLU A 463 5.41 20.90 -58.40
CA GLU A 463 6.58 21.43 -59.08
C GLU A 463 6.38 22.92 -59.38
N ARG A 464 6.80 23.76 -58.43
CA ARG A 464 7.18 25.17 -58.64
C ARG A 464 8.32 25.55 -57.72
#